data_AF-A0A937DJ68-F1
#
_entry.id   AF-A0A937DJ68-F1
#
_cell.length_a   1.000
_cell.length_b   1.000
_cell.length_c   1.000
_cell.angle_alpha   90.00
_cell.angle_beta   90.00
_cell.angle_gamma   90.00
#
_symmetry.space_group_name_H-M   'P 1'
#
loop_
_entity.id
_entity.type
_entity.pdbx_description
1 polymer ?
#
loop_
_entity_poly.entity_id
_entity_poly.type
_entity_poly.pdbx_seq_one_letter_code
_entity_poly.pdbx_strand_id
1 'polypeptide(L)'
;MFSLKTTASREIFCDNLITKFGDYTGEISQYLYQLFLSNTQSRRSRAGKTFEEIIYYLYERLNYSFDSQKRVGKKTSSQYVGGRADSILPGIDQLKKSRDNETSFNYVVIGTMKTTLRERWQEVVEERDNSHIPVIHLLTIDSNISEEKAQHIAGHNIVLVVLSNVKEREFLKRIQNVISFEMYFFTVLPDIFSYWKNNV
;
A
#
# COMPACT_ATOMS: atom_id res chain seq x y z
N MET A 1 -32.49 18.79 44.85
CA MET A 1 -33.49 18.58 43.77
C MET A 1 -33.99 19.95 43.35
N PHE A 2 -33.47 20.52 42.26
CA PHE A 2 -33.90 21.84 41.78
C PHE A 2 -35.27 21.72 41.10
N SER A 3 -36.34 22.03 41.83
CA SER A 3 -37.69 22.09 41.27
C SER A 3 -37.92 23.48 40.66
N LEU A 4 -37.91 23.54 39.33
CA LEU A 4 -38.25 24.73 38.55
C LEU A 4 -39.77 24.95 38.65
N LYS A 5 -40.18 26.06 39.27
CA LYS A 5 -41.55 26.27 39.77
C LYS A 5 -42.60 26.61 38.69
N THR A 6 -42.22 26.78 37.42
CA THR A 6 -43.16 27.07 36.31
C THR A 6 -42.66 26.51 34.97
N THR A 7 -43.58 26.12 34.07
CA THR A 7 -43.26 25.62 32.72
C THR A 7 -42.41 26.61 31.91
N ALA A 8 -42.72 27.91 31.99
CA ALA A 8 -41.93 28.97 31.35
C ALA A 8 -40.48 29.05 31.88
N SER A 9 -40.25 28.78 33.18
CA SER A 9 -38.88 28.75 33.74
C SER A 9 -38.07 27.55 33.26
N ARG A 10 -38.75 26.46 32.89
CA ARG A 10 -38.12 25.26 32.34
C ARG A 10 -37.74 25.47 30.87
N GLU A 11 -38.61 26.08 30.07
CA GLU A 11 -38.31 26.39 28.67
C GLU A 11 -37.11 27.33 28.56
N ILE A 12 -37.10 28.44 29.30
CA ILE A 12 -35.97 29.38 29.34
C ILE A 12 -34.67 28.70 29.78
N PHE A 13 -34.73 27.78 30.76
CA PHE A 13 -33.56 27.02 31.17
C PHE A 13 -33.05 26.09 30.06
N CYS A 14 -33.95 25.37 29.39
CA CYS A 14 -33.61 24.49 28.27
C CYS A 14 -32.99 25.26 27.11
N ASP A 15 -33.56 26.40 26.72
CA ASP A 15 -33.04 27.24 25.64
C ASP A 15 -31.64 27.74 25.96
N ASN A 16 -31.42 28.26 27.17
CA ASN A 16 -30.10 28.71 27.60
C ASN A 16 -29.08 27.57 27.60
N LEU A 17 -29.49 26.37 28.04
CA LEU A 17 -28.62 25.21 28.04
C LEU A 17 -28.25 24.81 26.61
N ILE A 18 -29.21 24.74 25.69
CA ILE A 18 -28.96 24.44 24.27
C ILE A 18 -28.02 25.48 23.66
N THR A 19 -28.26 26.78 23.87
CA THR A 19 -27.38 27.84 23.37
C THR A 19 -25.97 27.71 23.93
N LYS A 20 -25.81 27.51 25.24
CA LYS A 20 -24.47 27.40 25.85
C LYS A 20 -23.70 26.17 25.40
N PHE A 21 -24.37 25.02 25.25
CA PHE A 21 -23.74 23.84 24.67
C PHE A 21 -23.46 24.02 23.18
N GLY A 22 -24.35 24.68 22.43
CA GLY A 22 -24.15 25.05 21.03
C GLY A 22 -22.91 25.92 20.84
N ASP A 23 -22.80 27.02 21.58
CA ASP A 23 -21.64 27.92 21.58
C ASP A 23 -20.36 27.14 21.93
N TYR A 24 -20.38 26.39 23.04
CA TYR A 24 -19.23 25.61 23.47
C TYR A 24 -18.80 24.58 22.43
N THR A 25 -19.74 23.79 21.89
CA THR A 25 -19.44 22.79 20.86
C THR A 25 -18.93 23.43 19.56
N GLY A 26 -19.47 24.59 19.19
CA GLY A 26 -18.98 25.40 18.06
C GLY A 26 -17.51 25.79 18.24
N GLU A 27 -17.16 26.38 19.39
CA GLU A 27 -15.80 26.80 19.72
C GLU A 27 -14.82 25.62 19.75
N ILE A 28 -15.20 24.46 20.32
CA ILE A 28 -14.28 23.32 20.44
C ILE A 28 -14.20 22.45 19.17
N SER A 29 -15.18 22.57 18.26
CA SER A 29 -15.32 21.67 17.10
C SER A 29 -14.07 21.63 16.21
N GLN A 30 -13.43 22.77 16.00
CA GLN A 30 -12.23 22.89 15.16
C GLN A 30 -11.04 22.14 15.78
N TYR A 31 -10.87 22.23 17.10
CA TYR A 31 -9.81 21.52 17.82
C TYR A 31 -10.02 20.01 17.81
N LEU A 32 -11.27 19.57 18.01
CA LEU A 32 -11.63 18.15 17.88
C LEU A 32 -11.35 17.63 16.47
N TYR A 33 -11.75 18.40 15.45
CA TYR A 33 -11.47 18.06 14.06
C TYR A 33 -9.97 17.93 13.79
N GLN A 34 -9.16 18.89 14.22
CA GLN A 34 -7.70 18.85 14.06
C GLN A 34 -7.08 17.62 14.74
N LEU A 35 -7.53 17.28 15.94
CA LEU A 35 -7.09 16.10 16.67
C LEU A 35 -7.43 14.80 15.90
N PHE A 36 -8.68 14.66 15.45
CA PHE A 36 -9.11 13.46 14.71
C PHE A 36 -8.42 13.35 13.35
N LEU A 37 -8.22 14.46 12.66
CA LEU A 37 -7.47 14.51 11.41
C LEU A 37 -6.03 14.05 11.63
N SER A 38 -5.34 14.62 12.63
CA SER A 38 -3.97 14.24 13.00
C SER A 38 -3.86 12.75 13.31
N ASN A 39 -4.75 12.22 14.15
CA ASN A 39 -4.79 10.81 14.50
C ASN A 39 -5.00 9.91 13.26
N THR A 40 -5.90 10.30 12.36
CA THR A 40 -6.18 9.55 11.14
C THR A 40 -4.97 9.51 10.22
N GLN A 41 -4.30 10.65 10.00
CA GLN A 41 -3.10 10.72 9.17
C GLN A 41 -1.94 9.92 9.77
N SER A 42 -1.74 10.03 11.09
CA SER A 42 -0.75 9.24 11.81
C SER A 42 -1.00 7.74 11.68
N ARG A 43 -2.25 7.28 11.80
CA ARG A 43 -2.62 5.87 11.60
C ARG A 43 -2.36 5.42 10.17
N ARG A 44 -2.71 6.24 9.18
CA ARG A 44 -2.48 5.95 7.75
C ARG A 44 -1.00 5.76 7.45
N SER A 45 -0.16 6.70 7.91
CA SER A 45 1.29 6.62 7.74
C SER A 45 1.88 5.38 8.42
N ARG A 46 1.52 5.12 9.68
CA ARG A 46 2.01 3.96 10.44
C ARG A 46 1.59 2.62 9.80
N ALA A 47 0.36 2.51 9.33
CA ALA A 47 -0.14 1.28 8.71
C ALA A 47 0.63 0.92 7.44
N GLY A 48 0.87 1.90 6.55
CA GLY A 48 1.71 1.69 5.37
C GLY A 48 3.12 1.25 5.76
N LYS A 49 3.71 1.96 6.72
CA LYS A 49 5.07 1.68 7.14
C LYS A 49 5.28 0.32 7.79
N THR A 50 4.34 -0.06 8.65
CA THR A 50 4.34 -1.38 9.31
C THR A 50 4.21 -2.49 8.28
N PHE A 51 3.36 -2.31 7.26
CA PHE A 51 3.22 -3.29 6.20
C PHE A 51 4.51 -3.49 5.41
N GLU A 52 5.19 -2.41 5.03
CA GLU A 52 6.52 -2.51 4.39
C GLU A 52 7.53 -3.27 5.26
N GLU A 53 7.59 -2.95 6.55
CA GLU A 53 8.54 -3.58 7.48
C GLU A 53 8.27 -5.08 7.68
N ILE A 54 6.99 -5.49 7.69
CA ILE A 54 6.62 -6.91 7.72
C ILE A 54 7.15 -7.62 6.47
N ILE A 55 6.97 -7.04 5.28
CA ILE A 55 7.45 -7.66 4.04
C ILE A 55 8.98 -7.75 4.01
N TYR A 56 9.69 -6.70 4.44
CA TYR A 56 11.15 -6.74 4.55
C TYR A 56 11.62 -7.80 5.55
N TYR A 57 10.95 -7.92 6.70
CA TYR A 57 11.24 -8.96 7.67
C TYR A 57 11.08 -10.37 7.06
N LEU A 58 10.05 -10.57 6.23
CA LEU A 58 9.86 -11.83 5.50
C LEU A 58 10.96 -12.08 4.47
N TYR A 59 11.36 -11.06 3.69
CA TYR A 59 12.50 -11.19 2.78
C TYR A 59 13.78 -11.60 3.51
N GLU A 60 14.10 -10.93 4.62
CA GLU A 60 15.27 -11.25 5.45
C GLU A 60 15.17 -12.68 6.01
N ARG A 61 14.01 -13.07 6.54
CA ARG A 61 13.81 -14.40 7.14
C ARG A 61 13.88 -15.54 6.12
N LEU A 62 13.48 -15.27 4.89
CA LEU A 62 13.52 -16.21 3.76
C LEU A 62 14.82 -16.12 2.96
N ASN A 63 15.80 -15.31 3.39
CA ASN A 63 17.08 -15.10 2.71
C ASN A 63 16.95 -14.58 1.27
N TYR A 64 15.95 -13.74 0.99
CA TYR A 64 15.87 -13.00 -0.27
C TYR A 64 16.67 -11.70 -0.15
N SER A 65 17.63 -11.50 -1.06
CA SER A 65 18.33 -10.22 -1.19
C SER A 65 17.39 -9.17 -1.78
N PHE A 66 17.40 -7.98 -1.20
CA PHE A 66 16.60 -6.87 -1.72
C PHE A 66 17.27 -5.56 -1.38
N ASP A 67 17.07 -4.61 -2.28
CA ASP A 67 17.34 -3.22 -2.03
C ASP A 67 16.03 -2.51 -1.70
N SER A 68 16.01 -1.78 -0.59
CA SER A 68 14.88 -0.91 -0.24
C SER A 68 15.31 0.55 -0.30
N GLN A 69 14.34 1.44 -0.50
CA GLN A 69 14.58 2.88 -0.50
C GLN A 69 15.25 3.36 0.82
N LYS A 70 14.96 2.68 1.93
CA LYS A 70 15.61 2.93 3.24
C LYS A 70 17.09 2.54 3.25
N ARG A 71 17.48 1.47 2.57
CA ARG A 71 18.85 0.92 2.55
C ARG A 71 19.76 1.62 1.55
N VAL A 72 19.26 1.95 0.36
CA VAL A 72 20.08 2.49 -0.76
C VAL A 72 19.96 4.01 -0.90
N GLY A 73 19.06 4.62 -0.14
CA GLY A 73 18.80 6.06 -0.16
C GLY A 73 17.92 6.51 -1.32
N LYS A 74 17.13 7.57 -1.08
CA LYS A 74 16.08 8.05 -2.00
C LYS A 74 16.61 8.42 -3.39
N LYS A 75 17.85 8.95 -3.48
CA LYS A 75 18.48 9.37 -4.75
C LYS A 75 18.75 8.19 -5.69
N THR A 76 19.28 7.09 -5.16
CA THR A 76 19.63 5.90 -5.95
C THR A 76 18.37 5.22 -6.47
N SER A 77 17.38 4.97 -5.60
CA SER A 77 16.09 4.40 -6.04
C SER A 77 15.33 5.31 -7.01
N SER A 78 15.38 6.64 -6.85
CA SER A 78 14.74 7.57 -7.77
C SER A 78 15.36 7.60 -9.16
N GLN A 79 16.65 7.31 -9.27
CA GLN A 79 17.36 7.30 -10.55
C GLN A 79 17.01 6.09 -11.42
N TYR A 80 16.60 4.97 -10.80
CA TYR A 80 16.35 3.72 -11.52
C TYR A 80 14.85 3.39 -11.66
N VAL A 81 14.00 3.81 -10.71
CA VAL A 81 12.59 3.39 -10.63
C VAL A 81 11.65 4.54 -10.19
N GLY A 82 11.97 5.79 -10.51
CA GLY A 82 11.05 6.92 -10.28
C GLY A 82 10.76 7.28 -8.81
N GLY A 83 11.42 6.62 -7.85
CA GLY A 83 11.48 7.05 -6.44
C GLY A 83 10.32 6.57 -5.56
N ARG A 84 9.53 5.59 -6.03
CA ARG A 84 8.37 5.03 -5.32
C ARG A 84 8.34 3.51 -5.24
N ALA A 85 9.37 2.84 -5.76
CA ALA A 85 9.60 1.43 -5.48
C ALA A 85 10.01 1.23 -4.00
N ASP A 86 9.25 0.42 -3.28
CA ASP A 86 9.54 0.08 -1.88
C ASP A 86 10.72 -0.90 -1.81
N SER A 87 10.71 -1.90 -2.70
CA SER A 87 11.76 -2.91 -2.83
C SER A 87 12.15 -3.20 -4.29
N ILE A 88 13.41 -3.58 -4.49
CA ILE A 88 13.95 -4.10 -5.75
C ILE A 88 14.59 -5.45 -5.43
N LEU A 89 14.14 -6.51 -6.08
CA LEU A 89 14.65 -7.87 -5.91
C LEU A 89 15.21 -8.41 -7.23
N PRO A 90 16.37 -9.08 -7.25
CA PRO A 90 17.25 -9.35 -6.10
C PRO A 90 18.06 -8.14 -5.59
N GLY A 91 18.11 -7.04 -6.37
CA GLY A 91 18.85 -5.84 -6.04
C GLY A 91 19.01 -4.90 -7.24
N ILE A 92 19.58 -3.71 -7.00
CA ILE A 92 19.79 -2.66 -7.99
C ILE A 92 20.87 -3.06 -9.00
N ASP A 93 21.87 -3.85 -8.59
CA ASP A 93 22.91 -4.28 -9.52
C ASP A 93 22.37 -5.27 -10.55
N GLN A 94 21.45 -6.16 -10.15
CA GLN A 94 20.71 -7.02 -11.07
C GLN A 94 19.78 -6.20 -11.97
N LEU A 95 19.10 -5.16 -11.44
CA LEU A 95 18.29 -4.25 -12.24
C LEU A 95 19.13 -3.50 -13.31
N LYS A 96 20.36 -3.11 -12.99
CA LYS A 96 21.27 -2.50 -13.99
C LYS A 96 21.62 -3.51 -15.08
N LYS A 97 22.05 -4.71 -14.70
CA LYS A 97 22.40 -5.79 -15.65
C LYS A 97 21.21 -6.22 -16.51
N SER A 98 20.00 -6.19 -15.96
CA SER A 98 18.79 -6.59 -16.69
C SER A 98 18.39 -5.59 -17.78
N ARG A 99 18.91 -4.36 -17.76
CA ARG A 99 18.69 -3.39 -18.85
C ARG A 99 19.47 -3.72 -20.12
N ASP A 100 20.53 -4.52 -20.00
CA ASP A 100 21.38 -4.90 -21.13
C ASP A 100 20.89 -6.19 -21.82
N ASN A 101 19.97 -6.95 -21.20
CA ASN A 101 19.45 -8.21 -21.72
C ASN A 101 17.96 -8.40 -21.40
N GLU A 102 17.14 -8.51 -22.44
CA GLU A 102 15.69 -8.70 -22.36
C GLU A 102 15.26 -9.96 -21.58
N THR A 103 16.05 -11.04 -21.62
CA THR A 103 15.77 -12.26 -20.86
C THR A 103 15.90 -12.01 -19.36
N SER A 104 16.96 -11.33 -18.93
CA SER A 104 17.20 -10.97 -17.53
C SER A 104 16.17 -9.97 -16.97
N PHE A 105 15.49 -9.23 -17.86
CA PHE A 105 14.47 -8.24 -17.48
C PHE A 105 13.27 -8.86 -16.76
N ASN A 106 12.88 -10.09 -17.14
CA ASN A 106 11.78 -10.81 -16.47
C ASN A 106 12.15 -11.39 -15.11
N TYR A 107 13.45 -11.38 -14.76
CA TYR A 107 13.95 -11.91 -13.49
C TYR A 107 14.32 -10.79 -12.51
N VAL A 108 13.73 -9.61 -12.65
CA VAL A 108 13.85 -8.52 -11.66
C VAL A 108 12.45 -8.09 -11.24
N VAL A 109 12.26 -7.89 -9.95
CA VAL A 109 10.97 -7.49 -9.37
C VAL A 109 11.08 -6.13 -8.73
N ILE A 110 10.19 -5.25 -9.16
CA ILE A 110 9.91 -3.99 -8.48
C ILE A 110 8.72 -4.23 -7.55
N GLY A 111 8.98 -4.35 -6.24
CA GLY A 111 7.94 -4.52 -5.24
C GLY A 111 7.42 -3.18 -4.74
N THR A 112 6.13 -2.93 -4.89
CA THR A 112 5.41 -1.78 -4.32
C THR A 112 4.32 -2.26 -3.36
N MET A 113 4.15 -1.59 -2.23
CA MET A 113 3.39 -2.09 -1.09
C MET A 113 2.30 -1.08 -0.72
N LYS A 114 1.04 -1.47 -0.85
CA LYS A 114 -0.10 -0.63 -0.46
C LYS A 114 -1.07 -1.42 0.40
N THR A 115 -1.32 -0.96 1.63
CA THR A 115 -2.30 -1.61 2.54
C THR A 115 -3.70 -1.64 1.97
N THR A 116 -4.09 -0.59 1.25
CA THR A 116 -5.33 -0.49 0.46
C THR A 116 -4.99 0.08 -0.91
N LEU A 117 -5.71 -0.30 -1.96
CA LEU A 117 -5.47 0.20 -3.31
C LEU A 117 -6.24 1.50 -3.58
N ARG A 118 -7.56 1.47 -3.34
CA ARG A 118 -8.51 2.54 -3.75
C ARG A 118 -8.27 2.96 -5.21
N GLU A 119 -8.02 4.24 -5.47
CA GLU A 119 -7.55 4.83 -6.74
C GLU A 119 -6.01 4.93 -6.82
N ARG A 120 -5.31 4.88 -5.68
CA ARG A 120 -3.85 5.10 -5.55
C ARG A 120 -2.97 4.04 -6.22
N TRP A 121 -3.56 2.97 -6.76
CA TRP A 121 -2.83 2.01 -7.58
C TRP A 121 -2.48 2.60 -8.96
N GLN A 122 -3.21 3.63 -9.43
CA GLN A 122 -2.92 4.32 -10.68
C GLN A 122 -1.54 5.02 -10.67
N GLU A 123 -1.08 5.45 -9.49
CA GLU A 123 0.28 5.98 -9.30
C GLU A 123 1.36 4.98 -9.81
N VAL A 124 1.11 3.68 -9.65
CA VAL A 124 2.02 2.60 -10.08
C VAL A 124 2.01 2.42 -11.59
N VAL A 125 0.87 2.67 -12.25
CA VAL A 125 0.75 2.63 -13.71
C VAL A 125 1.55 3.77 -14.33
N GLU A 126 1.40 4.99 -13.80
CA GLU A 126 2.14 6.16 -14.26
C GLU A 126 3.66 5.94 -14.18
N GLU A 127 4.15 5.21 -13.18
CA GLU A 127 5.58 4.89 -13.06
C GLU A 127 6.06 3.94 -14.16
N ARG A 128 5.25 2.93 -14.49
CA ARG A 128 5.56 1.94 -15.53
C ARG A 128 5.59 2.58 -16.91
N ASP A 129 4.61 3.39 -17.25
CA ASP A 129 4.52 3.94 -18.60
C ASP A 129 5.63 4.98 -18.88
N ASN A 130 6.15 5.61 -17.81
CA ASN A 130 7.24 6.59 -17.90
C ASN A 130 8.65 5.99 -17.82
N SER A 131 8.79 4.70 -17.51
CA SER A 131 10.10 4.06 -17.29
C SER A 131 10.19 2.67 -17.93
N HIS A 132 11.30 2.33 -18.58
CA HIS A 132 11.58 0.95 -19.00
C HIS A 132 11.94 0.11 -17.75
N ILE A 133 10.92 -0.24 -16.97
CA ILE A 133 11.05 -0.95 -15.69
C ILE A 133 10.48 -2.37 -15.77
N PRO A 134 11.13 -3.33 -15.08
CA PRO A 134 10.66 -4.71 -14.99
C PRO A 134 9.25 -4.84 -14.43
N VAL A 135 8.74 -6.07 -14.42
CA VAL A 135 7.41 -6.39 -13.89
C VAL A 135 7.26 -5.88 -12.46
N ILE A 136 6.25 -5.04 -12.26
CA ILE A 136 5.90 -4.51 -10.95
C ILE A 136 5.03 -5.53 -10.23
N HIS A 137 5.41 -5.86 -9.00
CA HIS A 137 4.61 -6.63 -8.07
C HIS A 137 3.99 -5.67 -7.05
N LEU A 138 2.67 -5.51 -7.13
CA LEU A 138 1.89 -4.67 -6.22
C LEU A 138 1.33 -5.54 -5.09
N LEU A 139 1.95 -5.45 -3.92
CA LEU A 139 1.60 -6.19 -2.73
C LEU A 139 0.51 -5.44 -1.96
N THR A 140 -0.58 -6.13 -1.62
CA THR A 140 -1.68 -5.53 -0.89
C THR A 140 -2.37 -6.50 0.06
N ILE A 141 -2.87 -5.94 1.17
CA ILE A 141 -3.79 -6.62 2.09
C ILE A 141 -5.23 -6.13 1.92
N ASP A 142 -5.51 -5.41 0.82
CA ASP A 142 -6.86 -4.94 0.50
C ASP A 142 -7.78 -6.13 0.22
N SER A 143 -8.81 -6.27 1.05
CA SER A 143 -9.83 -7.30 0.86
C SER A 143 -10.95 -6.85 -0.08
N ASN A 144 -10.97 -5.60 -0.56
CA ASN A 144 -12.04 -5.07 -1.39
C ASN A 144 -11.55 -4.72 -2.81
N ILE A 145 -11.28 -5.76 -3.58
CA ILE A 145 -10.81 -5.67 -4.96
C ILE A 145 -11.92 -6.21 -5.88
N SER A 146 -12.42 -5.37 -6.78
CA SER A 146 -13.39 -5.77 -7.81
C SER A 146 -12.69 -6.45 -8.98
N GLU A 147 -13.45 -7.25 -9.75
CA GLU A 147 -12.95 -7.91 -10.97
C GLU A 147 -12.41 -6.90 -11.97
N GLU A 148 -13.18 -5.85 -12.28
CA GLU A 148 -12.79 -4.77 -13.18
C GLU A 148 -11.46 -4.13 -12.77
N LYS A 149 -11.29 -3.83 -11.48
CA LYS A 149 -10.04 -3.25 -10.97
C LYS A 149 -8.87 -4.21 -11.14
N ALA A 150 -9.05 -5.49 -10.82
CA ALA A 150 -8.00 -6.49 -10.97
C ALA A 150 -7.62 -6.70 -12.44
N GLN A 151 -8.59 -6.72 -13.36
CA GLN A 151 -8.35 -6.79 -14.80
C GLN A 151 -7.62 -5.56 -15.31
N HIS A 152 -7.98 -4.37 -14.83
CA HIS A 152 -7.32 -3.12 -15.20
C HIS A 152 -5.86 -3.11 -14.76
N ILE A 153 -5.57 -3.52 -13.51
CA ILE A 153 -4.20 -3.68 -13.00
C ILE A 153 -3.42 -4.70 -13.85
N ALA A 154 -4.04 -5.84 -14.17
CA ALA A 154 -3.43 -6.87 -15.00
C ALA A 154 -3.11 -6.36 -16.42
N GLY A 155 -3.99 -5.54 -17.01
CA GLY A 155 -3.79 -4.91 -18.32
C GLY A 155 -2.54 -4.01 -18.38
N HIS A 156 -2.11 -3.45 -17.26
CA HIS A 156 -0.87 -2.68 -17.15
C HIS A 156 0.36 -3.55 -16.81
N ASN A 157 0.30 -4.87 -17.01
CA ASN A 157 1.40 -5.80 -16.71
C ASN A 157 1.91 -5.70 -15.26
N ILE A 158 1.00 -5.37 -14.34
CA ILE A 158 1.28 -5.36 -12.90
C ILE A 158 0.79 -6.69 -12.33
N VAL A 159 1.65 -7.36 -11.58
CA VAL A 159 1.28 -8.54 -10.81
C VAL A 159 0.74 -8.11 -9.46
N LEU A 160 -0.52 -8.38 -9.20
CA LEU A 160 -1.19 -8.06 -7.95
C LEU A 160 -1.02 -9.22 -6.96
N VAL A 161 -0.31 -8.97 -5.85
CA VAL A 161 -0.08 -9.95 -4.79
C VAL A 161 -1.06 -9.68 -3.64
N VAL A 162 -1.91 -10.66 -3.35
CA VAL A 162 -3.01 -10.54 -2.37
C VAL A 162 -2.97 -11.66 -1.33
N LEU A 163 -3.76 -11.50 -0.26
CA LEU A 163 -4.02 -12.59 0.68
C LEU A 163 -4.70 -13.78 -0.02
N SER A 164 -4.36 -15.01 0.37
CA SER A 164 -4.91 -16.24 -0.23
C SER A 164 -6.44 -16.26 -0.24
N ASN A 165 -7.10 -15.84 0.84
CA ASN A 165 -8.57 -15.76 0.90
C ASN A 165 -9.18 -14.75 -0.11
N VAL A 166 -8.42 -13.73 -0.53
CA VAL A 166 -8.83 -12.79 -1.58
C VAL A 166 -8.63 -13.43 -2.95
N LYS A 167 -7.48 -14.08 -3.18
CA LYS A 167 -7.19 -14.78 -4.46
C LYS A 167 -8.21 -15.87 -4.77
N GLU A 168 -8.68 -16.62 -3.77
CA GLU A 168 -9.63 -17.73 -3.94
C GLU A 168 -11.06 -17.30 -4.31
N ARG A 169 -11.34 -15.99 -4.42
CA ARG A 169 -12.63 -15.53 -4.95
C ARG A 169 -12.76 -15.91 -6.41
N GLU A 170 -13.94 -16.42 -6.80
CA GLU A 170 -14.25 -16.93 -8.15
C GLU A 170 -13.72 -16.07 -9.30
N PHE A 171 -13.91 -14.76 -9.22
CA PHE A 171 -13.47 -13.83 -10.26
C PHE A 171 -11.96 -13.57 -10.25
N LEU A 172 -11.31 -13.51 -9.08
CA LEU A 172 -9.86 -13.25 -8.97
C LEU A 172 -9.03 -14.49 -9.26
N LYS A 173 -9.56 -15.69 -8.98
CA LYS A 173 -8.86 -16.95 -9.22
C LYS A 173 -8.46 -17.13 -10.68
N ARG A 174 -9.33 -16.66 -11.59
CA ARG A 174 -9.14 -16.74 -13.06
C ARG A 174 -8.13 -15.74 -13.62
N ILE A 175 -7.81 -14.68 -12.89
CA ILE A 175 -6.86 -13.66 -13.35
C ILE A 175 -5.44 -14.12 -13.03
N GLN A 176 -4.64 -14.41 -14.06
CA GLN A 176 -3.27 -14.91 -13.95
C GLN A 176 -2.34 -13.94 -13.21
N ASN A 177 -2.47 -12.65 -13.50
CA ASN A 177 -1.69 -11.58 -12.87
C ASN A 177 -2.11 -11.27 -11.43
N VAL A 178 -3.07 -12.00 -10.85
CA VAL A 178 -3.37 -11.92 -9.42
C VAL A 178 -2.83 -13.19 -8.77
N ILE A 179 -1.89 -13.06 -7.84
CA ILE A 179 -1.27 -14.18 -7.14
C ILE A 179 -1.41 -14.02 -5.63
N SER A 180 -1.30 -15.13 -4.89
CA SER A 180 -1.25 -15.08 -3.43
C SER A 180 0.15 -14.72 -2.92
N PHE A 181 0.26 -14.26 -1.68
CA PHE A 181 1.55 -14.08 -1.02
C PHE A 181 2.36 -15.38 -0.98
N GLU A 182 1.72 -16.53 -0.80
CA GLU A 182 2.36 -17.84 -0.79
C GLU A 182 3.00 -18.14 -2.15
N MET A 183 2.27 -17.93 -3.25
CA MET A 183 2.81 -18.08 -4.60
C MET A 183 3.97 -17.11 -4.86
N TYR A 184 3.83 -15.87 -4.39
CA TYR A 184 4.88 -14.86 -4.52
C TYR A 184 6.17 -15.28 -3.80
N PHE A 185 6.07 -15.60 -2.50
CA PHE A 185 7.24 -15.91 -1.67
C PHE A 185 7.84 -17.29 -1.92
N PHE A 186 7.06 -18.28 -2.35
CA PHE A 186 7.53 -19.67 -2.42
C PHE A 186 7.63 -20.25 -3.83
N THR A 187 7.20 -19.50 -4.85
CA THR A 187 7.35 -19.91 -6.25
C THR A 187 8.04 -18.82 -7.05
N VAL A 188 7.43 -17.63 -7.14
CA VAL A 188 7.91 -16.55 -8.01
C VAL A 188 9.29 -16.05 -7.61
N LEU A 189 9.48 -15.69 -6.33
CA LEU A 189 10.79 -15.23 -5.86
C LEU A 189 11.87 -16.32 -5.99
N PRO A 190 11.68 -17.58 -5.53
CA PRO A 190 12.65 -18.64 -5.78
C PRO A 190 13.11 -18.79 -7.23
N ASP A 191 12.20 -18.70 -8.19
CA ASP A 191 12.51 -18.81 -9.62
C ASP A 191 13.41 -17.65 -10.08
N ILE A 192 13.06 -16.42 -9.67
CA ILE A 192 13.85 -15.22 -9.92
C ILE A 192 15.27 -15.36 -9.38
N PHE A 193 15.40 -15.77 -8.13
CA PHE A 193 16.71 -15.91 -7.49
C PHE A 193 17.52 -17.06 -8.09
N SER A 194 16.88 -18.14 -8.51
CA SER A 194 17.54 -19.27 -9.15
C SER A 194 18.11 -18.89 -10.51
N TYR A 195 17.40 -18.05 -11.29
CA TYR A 195 17.93 -17.50 -12.54
C TYR A 195 19.26 -16.76 -12.31
N TRP A 196 19.31 -15.85 -11.33
CA TRP A 196 20.53 -15.10 -11.05
C TRP A 196 21.62 -15.94 -10.40
N LYS A 197 21.30 -17.01 -9.68
CA LYS A 197 22.35 -17.94 -9.19
C LYS A 197 23.02 -18.71 -10.32
N ASN A 198 22.28 -19.02 -11.38
CA ASN A 198 22.78 -19.84 -12.50
C ASN A 198 23.42 -19.03 -13.63
N ASN A 199 23.16 -17.71 -13.69
CA ASN A 199 23.59 -16.82 -14.78
C ASN A 199 24.50 -15.67 -14.30
N VAL A 200 25.09 -15.79 -13.10
CA VAL A 200 26.09 -14.87 -12.54
C VAL A 200 27.47 -15.50 -12.57
#